data_AF-A0A2H0VSK8-F1
#
_entry.id   AF-A0A2H0VSK8-F1
#
_cell.length_a   1.000
_cell.length_b   1.000
_cell.length_c   1.000
_cell.angle_alpha   90.00
_cell.angle_beta   90.00
_cell.angle_gamma   90.00
#
_symmetry.space_group_name_H-M   'P 1'
#
loop_
_entity.id
_entity.type
_entity.pdbx_description
1 polymer ?
#
loop_
_entity_poly.entity_id
_entity_poly.type
_entity_poly.pdbx_seq_one_letter_code
_entity_poly.pdbx_strand_id
1 'polypeptide(L)' 'MFGLEKEPGKKFDFDLEKEIKENPAHGKKILEKVEKRIHELKTNLREGANDKDFDKLGILLHGYAALQKVLRKVK' A
#
# COMPACT_ATOMS: atom_id res chain seq x y z
N MET A 1 13.77 -44.64 -0.53
CA MET A 1 13.60 -43.25 -0.05
C MET A 1 12.77 -42.51 -1.07
N PHE A 2 11.48 -42.28 -0.81
CA PHE A 2 10.65 -41.44 -1.68
C PHE A 2 10.40 -40.12 -0.94
N GLY A 3 11.38 -39.23 -1.02
CA GLY A 3 11.19 -37.84 -0.68
C GLY A 3 10.43 -37.18 -1.82
N LEU A 4 9.10 -37.24 -1.76
CA LEU A 4 8.25 -36.34 -2.53
C LEU A 4 8.55 -34.93 -2.00
N GLU A 5 9.46 -34.23 -2.65
CA GLU A 5 9.69 -32.81 -2.43
C GLU A 5 8.35 -32.10 -2.65
N LYS A 6 7.72 -31.68 -1.55
CA LYS A 6 6.55 -30.82 -1.62
C LYS A 6 7.01 -29.56 -2.33
N GLU A 7 6.55 -29.35 -3.56
CA GLU A 7 6.71 -28.06 -4.22
C GLU A 7 6.32 -26.98 -3.21
N PRO A 8 7.19 -25.99 -2.94
CA PRO A 8 6.88 -24.96 -1.95
C PRO A 8 5.58 -24.32 -2.41
N GLY A 9 4.51 -24.54 -1.63
CA GLY A 9 3.15 -24.20 -2.03
C GLY A 9 3.12 -22.79 -2.61
N LYS A 10 2.70 -22.67 -3.87
CA LYS A 10 2.63 -21.38 -4.57
C LYS A 10 1.97 -20.38 -3.62
N LYS A 11 2.73 -19.35 -3.24
CA LYS A 11 2.20 -18.28 -2.39
C LYS A 11 0.98 -17.71 -3.12
N PHE A 12 -0.12 -17.59 -2.38
CA PHE A 12 -1.34 -17.00 -2.93
C PHE A 12 -1.05 -15.52 -3.18
N ASP A 13 -0.87 -15.17 -4.45
CA ASP A 13 -0.74 -13.79 -4.88
C ASP A 13 -2.16 -13.21 -5.04
N PHE A 14 -2.42 -12.11 -4.36
CA PHE A 14 -3.65 -11.34 -4.56
C PHE A 14 -3.67 -10.72 -5.96
N ASP A 15 -4.86 -10.45 -6.51
CA ASP A 15 -4.99 -9.93 -7.88
C ASP A 15 -4.25 -8.61 -8.08
N LEU A 16 -4.29 -7.70 -7.08
CA LEU A 16 -3.54 -6.45 -7.12
C LEU A 16 -2.02 -6.68 -7.11
N GLU A 17 -1.54 -7.71 -6.41
CA GLU A 17 -0.12 -8.02 -6.38
C GLU A 17 0.35 -8.59 -7.72
N LYS A 18 -0.47 -9.41 -8.37
CA LYS A 18 -0.21 -9.87 -9.75
C LYS A 18 -0.19 -8.70 -10.72
N GLU A 19 -1.19 -7.83 -10.66
CA GLU A 19 -1.29 -6.66 -11.55
C GLU A 19 -0.06 -5.73 -11.42
N ILE A 20 0.42 -5.50 -10.19
CA ILE A 20 1.62 -4.68 -9.95
C ILE A 20 2.88 -5.35 -10.47
N LYS A 21 3.03 -6.68 -10.28
CA LYS A 21 4.17 -7.45 -10.79
C LYS A 21 4.18 -7.51 -12.32
N GLU A 22 3.02 -7.69 -12.94
CA GLU A 22 2.85 -7.79 -14.40
C GLU A 22 2.97 -6.43 -15.10
N ASN A 23 2.52 -5.35 -14.46
CA ASN A 23 2.58 -4.00 -15.00
C ASN A 23 3.27 -3.01 -14.04
N PRO A 24 4.62 -2.92 -14.08
CA PRO A 24 5.37 -2.02 -13.22
C PRO A 24 5.01 -0.53 -13.37
N ALA A 25 4.54 -0.12 -14.57
CA ALA A 25 4.10 1.25 -14.81
C ALA A 25 2.79 1.55 -14.08
N HIS A 26 1.87 0.60 -14.03
CA HIS A 26 0.64 0.71 -13.23
C HIS A 26 0.96 0.77 -11.74
N GLY A 27 1.84 -0.11 -11.26
CA GLY A 27 2.32 -0.07 -9.86
C GLY A 27 2.93 1.27 -9.47
N LYS A 28 3.74 1.88 -10.35
CA LYS A 28 4.30 3.22 -10.13
C LYS A 28 3.20 4.29 -10.02
N LYS A 29 2.18 4.27 -10.90
CA LYS A 29 1.05 5.21 -10.85
C LYS A 29 0.25 5.09 -9.55
N ILE A 30 0.00 3.87 -9.07
CA ILE A 30 -0.66 3.66 -7.77
C ILE A 30 0.19 4.25 -6.65
N LEU A 31 1.50 3.98 -6.65
CA LEU A 31 2.40 4.49 -5.62
C LEU A 31 2.45 6.02 -5.61
N GLU A 32 2.54 6.66 -6.76
CA GLU A 32 2.51 8.13 -6.91
C GLU A 32 1.19 8.70 -6.37
N LYS A 33 0.06 8.06 -6.65
CA LYS A 33 -1.26 8.46 -6.12
C LYS A 33 -1.30 8.35 -4.60
N VAL A 34 -0.78 7.26 -4.03
CA VAL A 34 -0.70 7.06 -2.57
C VAL A 34 0.19 8.13 -1.94
N GLU A 35 1.34 8.41 -2.52
CA GLU A 35 2.27 9.45 -2.03
C GLU A 35 1.65 10.84 -2.05
N LYS A 36 0.91 11.17 -3.12
CA LYS A 36 0.17 12.42 -3.21
C LYS A 36 -0.89 12.52 -2.10
N ARG A 37 -1.66 11.46 -1.85
CA ARG A 37 -2.66 11.44 -0.76
C ARG A 37 -2.02 11.57 0.62
N ILE A 38 -0.90 10.92 0.87
CA ILE A 38 -0.14 11.07 2.12
C ILE A 38 0.30 12.52 2.31
N HIS A 39 0.78 13.17 1.25
CA HIS A 39 1.18 14.57 1.31
C HIS A 39 -0.01 15.49 1.63
N GLU A 40 -1.12 15.35 0.91
CA GLU A 40 -2.36 16.11 1.15
C GLU A 40 -2.86 15.95 2.60
N LEU A 41 -2.90 14.71 3.12
CA LEU A 41 -3.31 14.44 4.49
C LEU A 41 -2.38 15.10 5.53
N LYS A 42 -1.07 15.06 5.30
CA LYS A 42 -0.09 15.73 6.17
C LYS A 42 -0.25 17.24 6.15
N THR A 43 -0.53 17.83 4.99
CA THR A 43 -0.78 19.27 4.87
C THR A 43 -2.04 19.65 5.64
N ASN A 44 -3.15 18.93 5.44
CA ASN A 44 -4.40 19.19 6.15
C ASN A 44 -4.25 19.06 7.69
N LEU A 45 -3.47 18.08 8.16
CA LEU A 45 -3.17 17.92 9.58
C LEU A 45 -2.32 19.08 10.14
N ARG A 46 -1.40 19.65 9.35
CA ARG A 46 -0.56 20.79 9.75
C ARG A 46 -1.29 22.12 9.73
N GLU A 47 -2.23 22.29 8.82
CA GLU A 47 -3.03 23.51 8.69
C GLU A 47 -4.09 23.66 9.78
N GLY A 48 -4.22 22.68 10.69
CA GLY A 48 -5.15 22.74 11.81
C GLY A 48 -6.55 22.30 11.42
N ALA A 49 -6.68 21.07 10.91
CA ALA A 49 -8.00 20.46 10.75
C ALA A 49 -8.76 20.46 12.08
N ASN A 50 -10.07 20.76 12.04
CA ASN A 50 -10.96 20.72 13.21
C ASN A 50 -10.75 19.43 14.03
N ASP A 51 -10.79 19.51 15.37
CA ASP A 51 -10.52 18.38 16.28
C ASP A 51 -11.26 17.09 15.90
N LYS A 52 -12.50 17.19 15.40
CA LYS A 52 -13.33 16.04 14.98
C LYS A 52 -12.81 15.32 13.72
N ASP A 53 -12.08 16.02 12.87
CA ASP A 53 -11.53 15.50 11.63
C ASP A 53 -10.05 15.15 11.77
N PHE A 54 -9.36 15.70 12.77
CA PHE A 54 -7.95 15.39 13.06
C PHE A 54 -7.73 13.88 13.25
N ASP A 55 -8.53 13.24 14.11
CA ASP A 55 -8.43 11.80 14.37
C ASP A 55 -8.68 10.97 13.10
N LYS A 56 -9.69 11.35 12.30
CA LYS A 56 -10.03 10.66 11.05
C LYS A 56 -8.91 10.79 10.01
N LEU A 57 -8.35 11.98 9.89
CA LEU A 57 -7.22 12.26 9.00
C LEU A 57 -5.97 11.50 9.45
N GLY A 58 -5.74 11.38 10.76
CA GLY A 58 -4.69 10.54 11.34
C GLY A 58 -4.85 9.07 10.98
N ILE A 59 -6.05 8.51 11.16
CA ILE A 59 -6.37 7.12 10.79
C ILE A 59 -6.14 6.89 9.29
N LEU A 60 -6.63 7.79 8.43
CA LEU A 60 -6.41 7.71 6.99
C LEU A 60 -4.93 7.78 6.64
N LEU A 61 -4.16 8.68 7.26
CA LEU A 61 -2.74 8.81 7.03
C LEU A 61 -2.00 7.51 7.36
N HIS A 62 -2.33 6.87 8.48
CA HIS A 62 -1.76 5.58 8.86
C HIS A 62 -2.14 4.46 7.89
N GLY A 63 -3.40 4.44 7.42
CA GLY A 63 -3.85 3.49 6.41
C GLY A 63 -3.10 3.62 5.09
N TYR A 64 -2.94 4.84 4.58
CA TYR A 64 -2.18 5.10 3.36
C TYR A 64 -0.68 4.80 3.53
N ALA A 65 -0.09 5.08 4.69
CA ALA A 65 1.30 4.72 4.98
C ALA A 65 1.51 3.18 5.01
N ALA A 66 0.57 2.44 5.59
CA ALA A 66 0.59 0.98 5.58
C ALA A 66 0.48 0.43 4.14
N LEU A 67 -0.45 0.98 3.34
CA LEU A 67 -0.61 0.63 1.93
C LEU A 67 0.67 0.92 1.14
N GLN A 68 1.29 2.08 1.32
CA GLN A 68 2.55 2.43 0.67
C GLN A 68 3.65 1.41 0.98
N LYS A 69 3.73 0.96 2.24
CA LYS A 69 4.71 -0.05 2.68
C LYS A 69 4.47 -1.41 2.00
N VAL A 70 3.22 -1.82 1.82
CA VAL A 70 2.86 -3.06 1.10
C VAL A 70 3.22 -2.93 -0.37
N LEU A 71 2.78 -1.86 -1.04
CA LEU A 71 3.07 -1.63 -2.46
C LEU A 71 4.57 -1.64 -2.77
N ARG A 72 5.40 -1.07 -1.87
CA ARG A 72 6.87 -1.08 -1.99
C ARG A 72 7.52 -2.45 -1.79
N LYS A 73 6.85 -3.38 -1.10
CA LYS A 73 7.32 -4.77 -0.92
C LYS A 73 6.92 -5.68 -2.08
N VAL A 74 5.82 -5.34 -2.75
CA VAL A 74 5.26 -6.10 -3.88
C VAL A 74 5.96 -5.73 -5.19
N LYS A 75 6.34 -4.46 -5.35
CA LYS A 75 7.16 -3.98 -6.47
C LYS A 75 8.54 -4.64 -6.51
#